data_AF-A0A0R3X1W9-F1
#
_entry.id   AF-A0A0R3X1W9-F1
#
_cell.length_a   1.000
_cell.length_b   1.000
_cell.length_c   1.000
_cell.angle_alpha   90.00
_cell.angle_beta   90.00
_cell.angle_gamma   90.00
#
_symmetry.space_group_name_H-M   'P 1'
#
loop_
_entity.id
_entity.type
_entity.pdbx_description
1 polymer ?
#
loop_
_entity_poly.entity_id
_entity_poly.type
_entity_poly.pdbx_seq_one_letter_code
_entity_poly.pdbx_strand_id
1 'polypeptide(L)'
;MEDQDLTSNENLDRASPELWPDQSVSEFITTRQPDLSIQTPSKYRTDLDKEDLELIHDFGSLSTQQLMDKIKHLQNLAYQLMCSHNLNGTCYRWMDCGLAKDVKDLLTSFRSFRCMIITKISGLTDNDDSMKDIKHSNADLTEKHIDNMMALNCGQAMRLVVVRGEEKLPVIIPEGGKVHDVFSAVANAIDEKLRKEKEEYKTLVSRLDKRNAVAIARAFSSNPPPGRLNWRRFWRTHCLTSNEVTLANRDIPLNKIPGLGNGVMLRFVRRNRKKK
;
A
#
# COMPACT_ATOMS: atom_id res chain seq x y z
N MET A 1 -19.80 -37.56 53.54
CA MET A 1 -20.25 -36.78 52.36
C MET A 1 -19.17 -35.73 52.18
N GLU A 2 -18.15 -36.11 51.42
CA GLU A 2 -16.89 -35.38 51.28
C GLU A 2 -16.95 -34.65 49.94
N ASP A 3 -16.88 -33.32 49.98
CA ASP A 3 -16.74 -32.49 48.78
C ASP A 3 -15.30 -32.64 48.29
N GLN A 4 -15.14 -33.48 47.26
CA GLN A 4 -13.87 -33.74 46.61
C GLN A 4 -13.39 -32.49 45.86
N ASP A 5 -12.16 -32.10 46.19
CA ASP A 5 -11.32 -31.18 45.44
C ASP A 5 -11.39 -31.45 43.92
N LEU A 6 -11.71 -30.39 43.16
CA LEU A 6 -11.57 -30.37 41.70
C LEU A 6 -10.10 -30.20 41.32
N THR A 7 -9.29 -31.24 41.50
CA THR A 7 -7.95 -31.31 40.90
C THR A 7 -8.06 -31.92 39.50
N SER A 8 -7.99 -31.08 38.47
CA SER A 8 -7.80 -31.55 37.08
C SER A 8 -6.33 -31.94 36.89
N ASN A 9 -6.05 -33.24 36.84
CA ASN A 9 -4.77 -33.77 36.37
C ASN A 9 -4.69 -33.62 34.84
N GLU A 10 -4.18 -32.49 34.37
CA GLU A 10 -3.82 -32.33 32.95
C GLU A 10 -2.54 -33.14 32.67
N ASN A 11 -2.67 -34.23 31.92
CA ASN A 11 -1.53 -34.91 31.32
C ASN A 11 -1.25 -34.24 29.96
N LEU A 12 -0.22 -33.39 29.90
CA LEU A 12 0.27 -32.74 28.67
C LEU A 12 1.15 -33.71 27.86
N ASP A 13 0.60 -34.86 27.47
CA ASP A 13 1.20 -35.64 26.39
C ASP A 13 0.95 -34.91 25.08
N ARG A 14 1.91 -34.07 24.70
CA ARG A 14 1.99 -33.34 23.42
C ARG A 14 2.20 -34.25 22.20
N ALA A 15 1.76 -35.51 22.25
CA ALA A 15 1.60 -36.31 21.04
C ALA A 15 0.31 -35.87 20.35
N SER A 16 0.35 -34.71 19.68
CA SER A 16 -0.64 -34.39 18.66
C SER A 16 -0.68 -35.57 17.69
N PRO A 17 -1.86 -36.13 17.38
CA PRO A 17 -1.96 -37.16 16.36
C PRO A 17 -1.33 -36.63 15.08
N GLU A 18 -0.37 -37.36 14.54
CA GLU A 18 0.34 -37.07 13.30
C GLU A 18 -0.67 -37.15 12.14
N LEU A 19 -1.43 -36.06 11.96
CA LEU A 19 -2.60 -35.96 11.10
C LEU A 19 -2.31 -35.33 9.74
N TRP A 20 -1.08 -35.47 9.28
CA TRP A 20 -0.74 -35.22 7.89
C TRP A 20 0.15 -36.36 7.44
N PRO A 21 -0.34 -37.30 6.62
CA PRO A 21 0.58 -38.21 5.95
C PRO A 21 1.51 -37.33 5.10
N ASP A 22 2.82 -37.49 5.26
CA ASP A 22 3.90 -36.87 4.46
C ASP A 22 3.88 -37.31 2.98
N GLN A 23 2.76 -37.83 2.52
CA GLN A 23 2.56 -38.30 1.17
C GLN A 23 1.98 -37.15 0.35
N SER A 24 2.90 -36.49 -0.34
CA SER A 24 2.69 -35.47 -1.36
C SER A 24 1.32 -35.56 -2.03
N VAL A 25 0.58 -34.44 -2.04
CA VAL A 25 -0.66 -34.24 -2.81
C VAL A 25 -0.54 -34.67 -4.27
N SER A 26 0.67 -34.78 -4.81
CA SER A 26 0.98 -35.30 -6.15
C SER A 26 0.70 -36.81 -6.31
N GLU A 27 0.88 -37.62 -5.26
CA GLU A 27 0.58 -39.07 -5.33
C GLU A 27 -0.93 -39.32 -5.26
N PHE A 28 -1.67 -38.54 -4.45
CA PHE A 28 -3.14 -38.66 -4.35
C PHE A 28 -3.87 -38.38 -5.67
N ILE A 29 -3.33 -37.47 -6.50
CA ILE A 29 -3.85 -37.19 -7.85
C ILE A 29 -3.50 -38.34 -8.81
N THR A 30 -2.35 -38.99 -8.63
CA THR A 30 -1.86 -40.05 -9.52
C THR A 30 -2.55 -41.40 -9.28
N THR A 31 -2.87 -41.74 -8.02
CA THR A 31 -3.41 -43.09 -7.70
C THR A 31 -4.93 -43.21 -7.86
N ARG A 32 -5.65 -42.09 -8.03
CA ARG A 32 -7.12 -42.08 -8.18
C ARG A 32 -7.61 -41.40 -9.47
N GLN A 33 -7.07 -41.75 -10.64
CA GLN A 33 -7.82 -42.01 -11.89
C GLN A 33 -6.98 -41.77 -13.16
N PRO A 34 -6.87 -42.76 -14.07
CA PRO A 34 -6.45 -42.51 -15.46
C PRO A 34 -7.56 -41.88 -16.33
N ASP A 35 -8.79 -41.76 -15.82
CA ASP A 35 -9.97 -41.37 -16.60
C ASP A 35 -10.94 -40.48 -15.79
N LEU A 36 -10.47 -39.34 -15.28
CA LEU A 36 -11.38 -38.27 -14.86
C LEU A 36 -11.53 -37.25 -15.97
N SER A 37 -12.63 -37.39 -16.70
CA SER A 37 -13.34 -36.22 -17.24
C SER A 37 -13.48 -35.20 -16.10
N ILE A 38 -12.84 -34.04 -16.22
CA ILE A 38 -13.00 -32.89 -15.34
C ILE A 38 -14.48 -32.48 -15.44
N GLN A 39 -15.33 -33.02 -14.57
CA GLN A 39 -16.68 -32.52 -14.39
C GLN A 39 -16.59 -31.37 -13.40
N THR A 40 -16.32 -30.19 -13.94
CA THR A 40 -16.60 -28.92 -13.26
C THR A 40 -18.07 -28.90 -12.83
N PRO A 41 -18.40 -28.33 -11.65
CA PRO A 41 -19.79 -28.12 -11.26
C PRO A 41 -20.51 -27.35 -12.37
N SER A 42 -21.69 -27.81 -12.79
CA SER A 42 -22.41 -27.36 -14.00
C SER A 42 -22.66 -25.85 -14.12
N LYS A 43 -22.43 -25.09 -13.05
CA LYS A 43 -22.52 -23.63 -12.97
C LYS A 43 -21.34 -22.90 -13.64
N TYR A 44 -20.23 -23.59 -13.87
CA TYR A 44 -18.99 -23.06 -14.46
C TYR A 44 -18.70 -23.60 -15.86
N ARG A 45 -19.66 -24.31 -16.46
CA ARG A 45 -19.57 -24.79 -17.84
C ARG A 45 -19.80 -23.62 -18.78
N THR A 46 -18.80 -22.74 -18.82
CA THR A 46 -18.60 -21.77 -19.89
C THR A 46 -18.09 -22.59 -21.08
N ASP A 47 -18.56 -22.33 -22.30
CA ASP A 47 -18.02 -22.92 -23.53
C ASP A 47 -16.59 -22.40 -23.75
N LEU A 48 -15.65 -22.92 -22.96
CA LEU A 48 -14.22 -22.66 -23.07
C LEU A 48 -13.64 -23.82 -23.86
N ASP A 49 -13.00 -23.47 -24.97
CA ASP A 49 -12.33 -24.46 -25.80
C ASP A 49 -11.09 -25.00 -25.07
N LYS A 50 -10.54 -26.12 -25.56
CA LYS A 50 -9.40 -26.78 -24.90
C LYS A 50 -8.20 -25.83 -24.77
N GLU A 51 -8.03 -24.97 -25.78
CA GLU A 51 -7.01 -23.94 -25.86
C GLU A 51 -7.21 -22.85 -24.78
N ASP A 52 -8.46 -22.49 -24.46
CA ASP A 52 -8.77 -21.51 -23.42
C ASP A 52 -8.47 -22.06 -22.02
N LEU A 53 -8.78 -23.34 -21.80
CA LEU A 53 -8.47 -24.06 -20.56
C LEU A 53 -6.96 -24.19 -20.33
N GLU A 54 -6.18 -24.48 -21.38
CA GLU A 54 -4.72 -24.50 -21.34
C GLU A 54 -4.15 -23.10 -21.05
N LEU A 55 -4.71 -22.06 -21.68
CA LEU A 55 -4.29 -20.68 -21.45
C LEU A 55 -4.56 -20.22 -20.00
N ILE A 56 -5.73 -20.56 -19.45
CA ILE A 56 -6.08 -20.25 -18.06
C ILE A 56 -5.16 -20.98 -17.08
N HIS A 57 -4.85 -22.25 -17.36
CA HIS A 57 -3.90 -23.02 -16.56
C HIS A 57 -2.50 -22.39 -16.59
N ASP A 58 -2.04 -21.98 -17.78
CA ASP A 58 -0.75 -21.31 -17.95
C ASP A 58 -0.68 -19.99 -17.19
N PHE A 59 -1.73 -19.16 -17.20
CA PHE A 59 -1.79 -17.93 -16.40
C PHE A 59 -1.87 -18.21 -14.89
N GLY A 60 -2.56 -19.28 -14.49
CA GLY A 60 -2.67 -19.71 -13.09
C GLY A 60 -1.36 -20.25 -12.50
N SER A 61 -0.48 -20.78 -13.34
CA SER A 61 0.84 -21.31 -12.92
C SER A 61 1.92 -20.24 -12.69
N LEU A 62 1.64 -18.97 -13.05
CA LEU A 62 2.61 -17.88 -12.95
C LEU A 62 2.69 -17.32 -11.52
N SER A 63 3.89 -16.97 -11.09
CA SER A 63 4.06 -16.15 -9.88
C SER A 63 3.50 -14.74 -10.10
N THR A 64 3.13 -14.05 -9.01
CA THR A 64 2.52 -12.71 -9.05
C THR A 64 3.32 -11.69 -9.87
N GLN A 65 4.66 -11.74 -9.79
CA GLN A 65 5.54 -10.86 -10.57
C GLN A 65 5.48 -11.18 -12.07
N GLN A 66 5.54 -12.47 -12.43
CA GLN A 66 5.48 -12.91 -13.82
C GLN A 66 4.12 -12.63 -14.46
N LEU A 67 3.03 -12.75 -13.69
CA LEU A 67 1.68 -12.39 -14.14
C LEU A 67 1.59 -10.90 -14.45
N MET A 68 2.10 -10.04 -13.57
CA MET A 68 2.09 -8.59 -13.77
C MET A 68 2.90 -8.16 -14.99
N ASP A 69 4.05 -8.79 -15.24
CA ASP A 69 4.85 -8.51 -16.42
C ASP A 69 4.16 -8.97 -17.70
N LYS A 70 3.46 -10.12 -17.67
CA LYS A 70 2.71 -10.62 -18.82
C LYS A 70 1.47 -9.76 -19.12
N ILE A 71 0.80 -9.22 -18.10
CA ILE A 71 -0.28 -8.24 -18.25
C ILE A 71 0.24 -6.95 -18.92
N LYS A 72 1.37 -6.41 -18.46
CA LYS A 72 1.99 -5.23 -19.08
C LYS A 72 2.38 -5.50 -20.54
N HIS A 73 2.91 -6.69 -20.83
CA HIS A 73 3.26 -7.09 -22.19
C HIS A 73 2.02 -7.13 -23.10
N LEU A 74 0.93 -7.75 -22.64
CA LEU A 74 -0.35 -7.78 -23.37
C LEU A 74 -0.93 -6.39 -23.60
N GLN A 75 -0.86 -5.49 -22.61
CA GLN A 75 -1.28 -4.10 -22.75
C GLN A 75 -0.46 -3.35 -23.81
N ASN A 76 0.86 -3.54 -23.82
CA ASN A 76 1.74 -2.95 -24.83
C ASN A 76 1.47 -3.51 -26.23
N LEU A 77 1.19 -4.81 -26.33
CA LEU A 77 0.86 -5.47 -27.59
C LEU A 77 -0.50 -4.97 -28.13
N ALA A 78 -1.51 -4.85 -27.27
CA ALA A 78 -2.80 -4.25 -27.63
C ALA A 78 -2.64 -2.81 -28.13
N TYR A 79 -1.79 -2.02 -27.47
CA TYR A 79 -1.46 -0.66 -27.89
C TYR A 79 -0.75 -0.61 -29.25
N GLN A 80 0.20 -1.53 -29.50
CA GLN A 80 0.90 -1.64 -30.78
C GLN A 80 -0.03 -2.09 -31.92
N LEU A 81 -0.92 -3.04 -31.67
CA LEU A 81 -1.93 -3.47 -32.64
C LEU A 81 -2.88 -2.31 -32.98
N MET A 82 -3.31 -1.55 -31.96
CA MET A 82 -4.13 -0.36 -32.13
C MET A 82 -3.42 0.74 -32.94
N CYS A 83 -2.11 0.90 -32.77
CA CYS A 83 -1.30 1.84 -33.57
C CYS A 83 -1.04 1.33 -34.99
N SER A 84 -0.77 0.03 -35.16
CA SER A 84 -0.43 -0.60 -36.45
C SER A 84 -1.63 -0.64 -37.40
N HIS A 85 -2.82 -0.95 -36.88
CA HIS A 85 -4.06 -0.96 -37.67
C HIS A 85 -4.55 0.45 -38.06
N ASN A 86 -4.05 1.52 -37.42
CA ASN A 86 -4.39 2.92 -37.74
C ASN A 86 -3.74 3.45 -39.04
N LEU A 87 -2.76 2.73 -39.61
CA LEU A 87 -2.06 3.14 -40.83
C LEU A 87 -2.77 2.70 -42.14
N ASN A 88 -3.74 1.80 -42.08
CA ASN A 88 -4.38 1.20 -43.27
C ASN A 88 -5.72 1.85 -43.69
N GLY A 89 -6.07 3.02 -43.14
CA GLY A 89 -6.99 3.99 -43.76
C GLY A 89 -8.48 3.62 -43.89
N THR A 90 -8.94 2.41 -43.58
CA THR A 90 -10.34 1.99 -43.80
C THR A 90 -11.17 1.70 -42.55
N CYS A 91 -10.72 2.08 -41.34
CA CYS A 91 -11.43 1.72 -40.10
C CYS A 91 -11.96 2.87 -39.22
N TYR A 92 -12.03 4.11 -39.69
CA TYR A 92 -12.60 5.22 -38.90
C TYR A 92 -14.13 5.21 -38.78
N ARG A 93 -14.82 4.15 -39.21
CA ARG A 93 -16.29 4.10 -39.21
C ARG A 93 -16.88 2.86 -38.53
N TRP A 94 -16.07 1.87 -38.18
CA TRP A 94 -16.50 0.64 -37.50
C TRP A 94 -15.86 0.45 -36.12
N MET A 95 -14.83 1.23 -35.76
CA MET A 95 -14.19 1.14 -34.44
C MET A 95 -14.80 2.05 -33.35
N ASP A 96 -15.68 2.99 -33.66
CA ASP A 96 -15.94 4.11 -32.74
C ASP A 96 -17.00 3.89 -31.66
N CYS A 97 -17.77 2.80 -31.68
CA CYS A 97 -18.87 2.63 -30.70
C CYS A 97 -18.71 1.40 -29.81
N GLY A 98 -18.37 0.23 -30.38
CA GLY A 98 -18.27 -1.04 -29.64
C GLY A 98 -17.04 -1.05 -28.73
N LEU A 99 -15.85 -0.94 -29.31
CA LEU A 99 -14.59 -1.01 -28.56
C LEU A 99 -14.46 0.12 -27.52
N ALA A 100 -14.91 1.34 -27.86
CA ALA A 100 -14.90 2.46 -26.92
C ALA A 100 -15.87 2.26 -25.74
N LYS A 101 -17.00 1.56 -25.98
CA LYS A 101 -17.94 1.16 -24.94
C LYS A 101 -17.35 0.04 -24.09
N ASP A 102 -16.76 -0.98 -24.69
CA ASP A 102 -16.13 -2.09 -23.98
C ASP A 102 -14.96 -1.62 -23.10
N VAL A 103 -14.14 -0.68 -23.60
CA VAL A 103 -13.06 -0.06 -22.82
C VAL A 103 -13.63 0.77 -21.65
N LYS A 104 -14.72 1.50 -21.86
CA LYS A 104 -15.40 2.23 -20.77
C LYS A 104 -15.99 1.28 -19.73
N ASP A 105 -16.60 0.19 -20.17
CA ASP A 105 -17.22 -0.81 -19.30
C ASP A 105 -16.13 -1.54 -18.51
N LEU A 106 -14.99 -1.88 -19.14
CA LEU A 106 -13.81 -2.43 -18.48
C LEU A 106 -13.24 -1.46 -17.43
N LEU A 107 -13.05 -0.19 -17.78
CA LEU A 107 -12.56 0.82 -16.83
C LEU A 107 -13.53 1.03 -15.67
N THR A 108 -14.84 0.96 -15.93
CA THR A 108 -15.88 1.08 -14.89
C THR A 108 -15.87 -0.14 -13.97
N SER A 109 -15.76 -1.34 -14.55
CA SER A 109 -15.60 -2.59 -13.80
C SER A 109 -14.34 -2.57 -12.94
N PHE A 110 -13.20 -2.14 -13.50
CA PHE A 110 -11.95 -2.03 -12.77
C PHE A 110 -12.03 -1.01 -11.64
N ARG A 111 -12.69 0.14 -11.85
CA ARG A 111 -12.95 1.11 -10.78
C ARG A 111 -13.83 0.52 -9.69
N SER A 112 -14.88 -0.21 -10.05
CA SER A 112 -15.78 -0.89 -9.10
C SER A 112 -15.01 -1.94 -8.28
N PHE A 113 -14.21 -2.77 -8.94
CA PHE A 113 -13.34 -3.76 -8.29
C PHE A 113 -12.33 -3.10 -7.34
N ARG A 114 -11.69 -2.03 -7.79
CA ARG A 114 -10.77 -1.24 -6.95
C ARG A 114 -11.51 -0.69 -5.72
N CYS A 115 -12.69 -0.11 -5.89
CA CYS A 115 -13.50 0.38 -4.75
C CYS A 115 -13.86 -0.76 -3.79
N MET A 116 -14.26 -1.93 -4.32
CA MET A 116 -14.58 -3.09 -3.49
C MET A 116 -13.37 -3.56 -2.67
N ILE A 117 -12.18 -3.65 -3.27
CA ILE A 117 -10.94 -3.99 -2.57
C ILE A 117 -10.64 -2.96 -1.50
N ILE A 118 -10.68 -1.67 -1.84
CA ILE A 118 -10.40 -0.59 -0.90
C ILE A 118 -11.36 -0.66 0.30
N THR A 119 -12.66 -0.84 0.06
CA THR A 119 -13.66 -0.97 1.12
C THR A 119 -13.41 -2.20 1.99
N LYS A 120 -13.08 -3.34 1.41
CA LYS A 120 -12.76 -4.56 2.17
C LYS A 120 -11.49 -4.39 3.02
N ILE A 121 -10.43 -3.82 2.46
CA ILE A 121 -9.18 -3.54 3.20
C ILE A 121 -9.43 -2.52 4.31
N SER A 122 -10.22 -1.47 4.02
CA SER A 122 -10.60 -0.47 5.03
C SER A 122 -11.38 -1.11 6.17
N GLY A 123 -12.37 -1.95 5.86
CA GLY A 123 -13.14 -2.68 6.89
C GLY A 123 -12.30 -3.66 7.73
N LEU A 124 -11.27 -4.29 7.13
CA LEU A 124 -10.33 -5.14 7.87
C LEU A 124 -9.43 -4.33 8.80
N THR A 125 -9.00 -3.15 8.37
CA THR A 125 -8.15 -2.25 9.16
C THR A 125 -8.93 -1.38 10.15
N ASP A 126 -10.25 -1.28 10.02
CA ASP A 126 -11.05 -0.40 10.86
C ASP A 126 -11.03 -0.81 12.34
N ASN A 127 -10.86 -2.10 12.60
CA ASN A 127 -10.77 -2.69 13.94
C ASN A 127 -9.35 -2.64 14.53
N ASP A 128 -8.34 -2.27 13.74
CA ASP A 128 -6.95 -2.26 14.20
C ASP A 128 -6.61 -0.90 14.83
N ASP A 129 -6.46 -0.89 16.16
CA ASP A 129 -6.08 0.30 16.93
C ASP A 129 -4.75 0.90 16.47
N SER A 130 -3.86 0.08 15.90
CA SER A 130 -2.56 0.54 15.40
C SER A 130 -2.65 1.40 14.13
N MET A 131 -3.77 1.33 13.41
CA MET A 131 -3.99 1.96 12.10
C MET A 131 -4.85 3.23 12.15
N LYS A 132 -5.46 3.58 13.30
CA LYS A 132 -6.41 4.70 13.43
C LYS A 132 -5.85 6.04 12.97
N ASP A 133 -4.57 6.31 13.21
CA ASP A 133 -3.90 7.57 12.84
C ASP A 133 -3.49 7.65 11.36
N ILE A 134 -3.52 6.52 10.64
CA ILE A 134 -3.13 6.43 9.22
C ILE A 134 -4.33 6.70 8.30
N LYS A 135 -5.55 6.70 8.85
CA LYS A 135 -6.82 6.98 8.17
C LYS A 135 -6.97 8.45 7.80
N HIS A 136 -6.09 8.97 6.94
CA HIS A 136 -6.43 10.19 6.21
C HIS A 136 -7.49 9.85 5.17
N SER A 137 -8.68 10.38 5.42
CA SER A 137 -10.02 10.04 4.92
C SER A 137 -10.28 10.13 3.42
N ASN A 138 -9.26 10.09 2.55
CA ASN A 138 -9.42 10.02 1.08
C ASN A 138 -8.11 9.69 0.35
N ALA A 139 -7.10 9.15 1.04
CA ALA A 139 -5.85 8.83 0.38
C ALA A 139 -6.06 7.64 -0.55
N ASP A 140 -5.87 7.85 -1.86
CA ASP A 140 -5.57 6.78 -2.80
C ASP A 140 -4.61 5.81 -2.11
N LEU A 141 -5.06 4.58 -1.83
CA LEU A 141 -4.22 3.51 -1.32
C LEU A 141 -3.13 3.25 -2.37
N THR A 142 -2.03 3.98 -2.25
CA THR A 142 -0.84 3.77 -3.08
C THR A 142 -0.29 2.38 -2.75
N GLU A 143 0.29 1.71 -3.74
CA GLU A 143 0.96 0.41 -3.56
C GLU A 143 1.90 0.44 -2.33
N LYS A 144 2.68 1.51 -2.20
CA LYS A 144 3.54 1.78 -1.05
C LYS A 144 2.80 1.81 0.30
N HIS A 145 1.57 2.30 0.33
CA HIS A 145 0.77 2.31 1.56
C HIS A 145 0.35 0.89 1.97
N ILE A 146 -0.04 0.08 0.99
CA ILE A 146 -0.39 -1.33 1.22
C ILE A 146 0.85 -2.10 1.67
N ASP A 147 1.99 -1.92 1.00
CA ASP A 147 3.26 -2.55 1.39
C ASP A 147 3.66 -2.17 2.82
N ASN A 148 3.54 -0.88 3.16
CA ASN A 148 3.83 -0.39 4.50
C ASN A 148 2.89 -1.00 5.56
N MET A 149 1.60 -1.14 5.24
CA MET A 149 0.64 -1.77 6.13
C MET A 149 0.93 -3.26 6.34
N MET A 150 1.24 -3.98 5.26
CA MET A 150 1.62 -5.38 5.33
C MET A 150 2.90 -5.55 6.14
N ALA A 151 3.91 -4.70 5.91
CA ALA A 151 5.15 -4.72 6.65
C ALA A 151 4.95 -4.43 8.15
N LEU A 152 4.05 -3.50 8.51
CA LEU A 152 3.68 -3.27 9.90
C LEU A 152 3.02 -4.50 10.54
N ASN A 153 2.06 -5.10 9.84
CA ASN A 153 1.33 -6.27 10.35
C ASN A 153 2.24 -7.50 10.50
N CYS A 154 3.21 -7.67 9.61
CA CYS A 154 4.21 -8.72 9.68
C CYS A 154 5.36 -8.42 10.67
N GLY A 155 5.35 -7.28 11.36
CA GLY A 155 6.43 -6.86 12.26
C GLY A 155 7.74 -6.49 11.55
N GLN A 156 7.74 -6.38 10.22
CA GLN A 156 8.92 -6.04 9.41
C GLN A 156 9.17 -4.52 9.33
N ALA A 157 8.22 -3.73 9.80
CA ALA A 157 8.31 -2.28 9.88
C ALA A 157 7.91 -1.78 11.26
N MET A 158 8.45 -0.62 11.63
CA MET A 158 8.08 0.13 12.82
C MET A 158 7.35 1.41 12.43
N ARG A 159 6.35 1.77 13.23
CA ARG A 159 5.64 3.05 13.14
C ARG A 159 6.31 4.04 14.08
N LEU A 160 6.72 5.18 13.56
CA LEU A 160 7.22 6.32 14.35
C LEU A 160 6.26 7.50 14.18
N VAL A 161 6.13 8.33 15.21
CA VAL A 161 5.26 9.51 15.18
C VAL A 161 6.13 10.75 15.31
N VAL A 162 6.22 11.55 14.25
CA VAL A 162 6.97 12.81 14.28
C VAL A 162 6.05 13.95 14.70
N VAL A 163 6.43 14.62 15.78
CA VAL A 163 5.66 15.74 16.36
C VAL A 163 6.25 17.06 15.87
N ARG A 164 5.40 17.89 15.25
CA ARG A 164 5.72 19.25 14.79
C ARG A 164 4.70 20.24 15.33
N GLY A 165 5.03 20.91 16.43
CA GLY A 165 4.06 21.75 17.15
C GLY A 165 2.95 20.87 17.73
N GLU A 166 1.71 21.14 17.36
CA GLU A 166 0.54 20.34 17.75
C GLU A 166 0.25 19.18 16.78
N GLU A 167 0.90 19.17 15.61
CA GLU A 167 0.65 18.16 14.59
C GLU A 167 1.47 16.90 14.83
N LYS A 168 0.81 15.75 14.69
CA LYS A 168 1.44 14.42 14.71
C LYS A 168 1.47 13.87 13.29
N LEU A 169 2.65 13.48 12.83
CA LEU A 169 2.85 12.90 11.51
C LEU A 169 3.32 11.45 11.65
N PRO A 170 2.47 10.46 11.36
CA PRO A 170 2.88 9.06 11.38
C PRO A 170 3.81 8.76 10.21
N VAL A 171 4.89 8.03 10.48
CA VAL A 171 5.89 7.63 9.49
C VAL A 171 6.21 6.15 9.69
N ILE A 172 6.15 5.38 8.61
CA ILE A 172 6.39 3.93 8.61
C ILE A 172 7.75 3.67 8.01
N ILE A 173 8.56 2.84 8.68
CA ILE A 173 9.95 2.59 8.32
C ILE A 173 10.26 1.11 8.52
N PRO A 174 11.00 0.46 7.61
CA PRO A 174 11.46 -0.91 7.81
C PRO A 174 12.28 -1.07 9.10
N GLU A 175 12.13 -2.18 9.81
CA GLU A 175 12.82 -2.44 11.08
C GLU A 175 14.35 -2.49 10.91
N GLY A 176 14.82 -3.05 9.79
CA GLY A 176 16.23 -3.07 9.40
C GLY A 176 16.75 -1.77 8.77
N GLY A 177 15.94 -0.71 8.74
CA GLY A 177 16.28 0.57 8.14
C GLY A 177 17.38 1.32 8.89
N LYS A 178 17.91 2.37 8.25
CA LYS A 178 18.86 3.31 8.84
C LYS A 178 18.16 4.59 9.27
N VAL A 179 18.81 5.39 10.11
CA VAL A 179 18.35 6.75 10.45
C VAL A 179 18.15 7.63 9.22
N HIS A 180 18.93 7.42 8.16
CA HIS A 180 18.71 8.06 6.86
C HIS A 180 17.30 7.84 6.31
N ASP A 181 16.76 6.64 6.47
CA ASP A 181 15.45 6.25 5.95
C ASP A 181 14.35 6.94 6.75
N VAL A 182 14.55 7.15 8.05
CA VAL A 182 13.69 8.01 8.88
C VAL A 182 13.62 9.42 8.33
N PHE A 183 14.77 10.05 8.06
CA PHE A 183 14.78 11.42 7.53
C PHE A 183 14.13 11.52 6.16
N SER A 184 14.35 10.52 5.31
CA SER A 184 13.77 10.46 3.97
C SER A 184 12.25 10.25 4.04
N ALA A 185 11.78 9.36 4.91
CA ALA A 185 10.37 9.10 5.12
C ALA A 185 9.63 10.32 5.71
N VAL A 186 10.24 11.00 6.68
CA VAL A 186 9.72 12.27 7.22
C VAL A 186 9.65 13.36 6.16
N ALA A 187 10.71 13.52 5.37
CA ALA A 187 10.76 14.50 4.29
C ALA A 187 9.65 14.24 3.26
N ASN A 188 9.50 13.00 2.82
CA ASN A 188 8.46 12.59 1.88
C ASN A 188 7.05 12.82 2.44
N ALA A 189 6.81 12.48 3.71
CA ALA A 189 5.50 12.66 4.35
C ALA A 189 5.14 14.15 4.47
N ILE A 190 6.09 15.02 4.79
CA ILE A 190 5.86 16.47 4.86
C ILE A 190 5.68 17.07 3.46
N ASP A 191 6.49 16.67 2.47
CA ASP A 191 6.35 17.16 1.11
C ASP A 191 5.00 16.77 0.49
N GLU A 192 4.52 15.56 0.79
CA GLU A 192 3.20 15.10 0.34
C GLU A 192 2.07 15.91 0.99
N LYS A 193 2.18 16.21 2.29
CA LYS A 193 1.24 17.09 2.98
C LYS A 193 1.24 18.50 2.38
N LEU A 194 2.42 19.09 2.16
CA LEU A 194 2.55 20.41 1.53
C LEU A 194 2.00 20.43 0.10
N ARG A 195 2.17 19.34 -0.66
CA ARG A 195 1.60 19.18 -2.00
C ARG A 195 0.07 19.22 -1.95
N LYS A 196 -0.53 18.52 -0.99
CA LYS A 196 -1.99 18.51 -0.80
C LYS A 196 -2.53 19.89 -0.42
N GLU A 197 -1.91 20.55 0.56
CA GLU A 197 -2.26 21.93 0.96
C GLU A 197 -2.17 22.90 -0.21
N LYS A 198 -1.17 22.73 -1.08
CA LYS A 198 -1.00 23.57 -2.27
C LYS A 198 -2.12 23.35 -3.31
N GLU A 199 -2.54 22.12 -3.54
CA GLU A 199 -3.65 21.83 -4.47
C GLU A 199 -5.00 22.30 -3.89
N GLU A 200 -5.21 22.17 -2.58
CA GLU A 200 -6.38 22.73 -1.89
C GLU A 200 -6.40 24.26 -2.02
N TYR A 201 -5.26 24.92 -1.76
CA TYR A 201 -5.10 26.36 -1.96
C TYR A 201 -5.40 26.77 -3.40
N LYS A 202 -4.84 26.06 -4.38
CA LYS A 202 -5.07 26.33 -5.81
C LYS A 202 -6.55 26.14 -6.19
N THR A 203 -7.20 25.12 -5.67
CA THR A 203 -8.63 24.87 -5.89
C THR A 203 -9.48 25.99 -5.31
N LEU A 204 -9.20 26.41 -4.08
CA LEU A 204 -9.88 27.52 -3.40
C LEU A 204 -9.70 28.84 -4.18
N VAL A 205 -8.47 29.15 -4.61
CA VAL A 205 -8.18 30.34 -5.41
C VAL A 205 -8.87 30.28 -6.77
N SER A 206 -9.00 29.10 -7.39
CA SER A 206 -9.68 28.97 -8.69
C SER A 206 -11.19 29.19 -8.60
N ARG A 207 -11.79 29.00 -7.42
CA ARG A 207 -13.22 29.26 -7.14
C ARG A 207 -13.48 30.73 -6.81
N LEU A 208 -12.46 31.47 -6.34
CA LEU A 208 -12.58 32.89 -6.10
C LEU A 208 -12.50 33.64 -7.44
N ASP A 209 -13.48 34.51 -7.66
CA ASP A 209 -13.53 35.29 -8.89
C ASP A 209 -12.28 36.18 -9.01
N LYS A 210 -11.53 36.05 -10.11
CA LYS A 210 -10.21 36.69 -10.33
C LYS A 210 -10.25 38.21 -10.19
N ARG A 211 -11.46 38.80 -10.24
CA ARG A 211 -11.71 40.24 -10.17
C ARG A 211 -11.69 40.80 -8.75
N ASN A 212 -11.76 39.97 -7.72
CA ASN A 212 -11.87 40.42 -6.33
C ASN A 212 -10.61 40.06 -5.52
N ALA A 213 -9.48 40.64 -5.91
CA ALA A 213 -8.18 40.49 -5.23
C ALA A 213 -8.25 40.85 -3.73
N VAL A 214 -9.16 41.75 -3.34
CA VAL A 214 -9.41 42.13 -1.94
C VAL A 214 -10.14 41.01 -1.17
N ALA A 215 -11.03 40.25 -1.81
CA ALA A 215 -11.68 39.09 -1.20
C ALA A 215 -10.71 37.92 -1.02
N ILE A 216 -9.78 37.74 -1.97
CA ILE A 216 -8.66 36.78 -1.84
C ILE A 216 -7.77 37.18 -0.65
N ALA A 217 -7.37 38.45 -0.55
CA ALA A 217 -6.54 38.93 0.56
C ALA A 217 -7.24 38.88 1.94
N ARG A 218 -8.58 39.04 1.99
CA ARG A 218 -9.36 38.91 3.23
C ARG A 218 -9.68 37.46 3.62
N ALA A 219 -9.89 36.59 2.64
CA ALA A 219 -10.15 35.17 2.88
C ALA A 219 -8.89 34.43 3.36
N PHE A 220 -7.70 34.91 2.97
CA PHE A 220 -6.43 34.31 3.36
C PHE A 220 -5.63 35.27 4.26
N SER A 221 -5.91 35.26 5.56
CA SER A 221 -4.94 35.74 6.58
C SER A 221 -3.70 34.83 6.69
N SER A 222 -3.76 33.67 6.03
CA SER A 222 -2.70 32.68 5.99
C SER A 222 -1.86 32.89 4.73
N ASN A 223 -0.58 33.21 4.90
CA ASN A 223 0.39 33.26 3.81
C ASN A 223 0.29 31.99 2.94
N PRO A 224 0.55 32.07 1.62
CA PRO A 224 0.55 30.89 0.75
C PRO A 224 1.47 29.81 1.34
N PRO A 225 1.11 28.52 1.19
CA PRO A 225 1.90 27.43 1.75
C PRO A 225 3.36 27.57 1.30
N PRO A 226 4.33 27.41 2.23
CA PRO A 226 5.73 27.54 1.87
C PRO A 226 6.09 26.58 0.73
N GLY A 227 6.89 27.06 -0.22
CA GLY A 227 7.39 26.24 -1.33
C GLY A 227 8.23 25.04 -0.85
N ARG A 228 8.67 24.20 -1.79
CA ARG A 228 9.49 22.99 -1.51
C ARG A 228 10.57 23.29 -0.46
N LEU A 229 10.54 22.52 0.64
CA LEU A 229 11.52 22.65 1.71
C LEU A 229 12.88 22.12 1.23
N ASN A 230 13.95 22.88 1.50
CA ASN A 230 15.31 22.40 1.25
C ASN A 230 15.73 21.46 2.38
N TRP A 231 15.38 20.18 2.25
CA TRP A 231 15.68 19.13 3.24
C TRP A 231 17.18 19.02 3.55
N ARG A 232 18.06 19.23 2.55
CA ARG A 232 19.52 19.22 2.79
C ARG A 232 19.93 20.32 3.78
N ARG A 233 19.39 21.53 3.64
CA ARG A 233 19.66 22.65 4.56
C ARG A 233 18.98 22.44 5.91
N PHE A 234 17.76 21.90 5.91
CA PHE A 234 17.00 21.62 7.11
C PHE A 234 17.73 20.60 8.01
N TRP A 235 18.11 19.44 7.46
CA TRP A 235 18.81 18.38 8.21
C TRP A 235 20.24 18.73 8.62
N ARG A 236 20.82 19.82 8.09
CA ARG A 236 22.09 20.37 8.59
C ARG A 236 21.92 21.15 9.90
N THR A 237 20.72 21.69 10.12
CA THR A 237 20.41 22.55 11.27
C THR A 237 19.52 21.88 12.31
N HIS A 238 18.79 20.84 11.92
CA HIS A 238 17.86 20.11 12.77
C HIS A 238 18.19 18.61 12.78
N CYS A 239 17.84 17.95 13.88
CA CYS A 239 17.84 16.50 14.04
C CYS A 239 16.54 16.06 14.73
N LEU A 240 16.30 14.76 14.74
CA LEU A 240 15.17 14.16 15.44
C LEU A 240 15.65 13.60 16.79
N THR A 241 14.83 13.73 17.82
CA THR A 241 15.15 13.21 19.15
C THR A 241 13.98 12.38 19.68
N SER A 242 14.29 11.23 20.27
CA SER A 242 13.36 10.40 21.04
C SER A 242 13.92 10.27 22.44
N ASN A 243 13.16 10.56 23.49
CA ASN A 243 13.52 10.24 24.89
C ASN A 243 15.01 10.49 25.21
N GLU A 244 15.50 11.71 24.94
CA GLU A 244 16.90 12.16 25.14
C GLU A 244 17.95 11.58 24.18
N VAL A 245 17.60 10.57 23.37
CA VAL A 245 18.46 10.04 22.31
C VAL A 245 18.34 10.87 21.03
N THR A 246 19.45 11.48 20.62
CA THR A 246 19.51 12.29 19.39
C THR A 246 19.87 11.43 18.18
N LEU A 247 18.98 11.39 17.18
CA LEU A 247 19.24 10.78 15.88
C LEU A 247 20.11 11.75 15.06
N ALA A 248 21.43 11.73 15.29
CA ALA A 248 22.36 12.62 14.59
C ALA A 248 23.10 11.95 13.42
N ASN A 249 23.47 10.68 13.59
CA ASN A 249 24.21 9.91 12.61
C ASN A 249 23.24 9.16 11.69
N ARG A 250 23.44 9.30 10.38
CA ARG A 250 22.54 8.79 9.33
C ARG A 250 22.73 7.31 9.04
N ASP A 251 23.93 6.79 9.30
CA ASP A 251 24.32 5.45 8.89
C ASP A 251 24.07 4.40 9.99
N ILE A 252 23.62 4.84 11.16
CA ILE A 252 23.28 3.95 12.28
C ILE A 252 21.98 3.22 11.93
N PRO A 253 21.95 1.88 12.03
CA PRO A 253 20.72 1.10 11.88
C PRO A 253 19.80 1.32 13.09
N LEU A 254 18.49 1.32 12.86
CA LEU A 254 17.51 1.68 13.88
C LEU A 254 17.50 0.71 15.07
N ASN A 255 17.79 -0.56 14.83
CA ASN A 255 17.90 -1.60 15.85
C ASN A 255 19.00 -1.37 16.90
N LYS A 256 20.02 -0.55 16.60
CA LYS A 256 21.11 -0.23 17.54
C LYS A 256 20.79 0.97 18.44
N ILE A 257 19.65 1.62 18.24
CA ILE A 257 19.30 2.85 18.95
C ILE A 257 18.44 2.46 20.16
N PRO A 258 18.94 2.63 21.39
CA PRO A 258 18.18 2.27 22.58
C PRO A 258 16.92 3.14 22.70
N GLY A 259 15.80 2.52 23.02
CA GLY A 259 14.52 3.22 23.21
C GLY A 259 13.83 3.66 21.92
N LEU A 260 14.29 3.22 20.75
CA LEU A 260 13.58 3.38 19.50
C LEU A 260 12.79 2.10 19.19
N GLY A 261 11.46 2.22 19.09
CA GLY A 261 10.56 1.11 18.87
C GLY A 261 9.24 1.57 18.26
N ASN A 262 8.30 0.65 18.14
CA ASN A 262 6.99 0.94 17.55
C ASN A 262 6.20 1.95 18.40
N GLY A 263 5.64 2.98 17.76
CA GLY A 263 4.87 4.05 18.40
C GLY A 263 5.71 5.18 19.01
N VAL A 264 7.03 5.15 18.90
CA VAL A 264 7.90 6.16 19.52
C VAL A 264 7.71 7.54 18.88
N MET A 265 7.65 8.56 19.75
CA MET A 265 7.50 9.96 19.35
C MET A 265 8.86 10.62 19.08
N LEU A 266 9.03 11.16 17.88
CA LEU A 266 10.20 11.94 17.47
C LEU A 266 9.87 13.43 17.49
N ARG A 267 10.77 14.24 18.05
CA ARG A 267 10.65 15.70 18.04
C ARG A 267 11.79 16.33 17.26
N PHE A 268 11.50 17.45 16.59
CA PHE A 268 12.54 18.25 15.94
C PHE A 268 13.32 19.05 16.98
N VAL A 269 14.65 18.89 16.96
CA VAL A 269 15.56 19.67 17.81
C VAL A 269 16.63 20.32 16.93
N ARG A 270 16.98 21.56 17.25
CA ARG A 270 18.04 22.29 16.55
C ARG A 270 19.40 21.74 17.00
N ARG A 271 20.28 21.41 16.04
CA ARG A 271 21.65 21.01 16.33
C ARG A 271 22.38 22.18 16.98
N ASN A 272 22.87 22.00 18.21
CA ASN A 272 23.76 22.94 18.85
C ASN A 272 25.05 23.02 18.00
N ARG A 273 25.23 24.12 17.27
CA ARG A 273 26.56 24.47 16.77
C ARG A 273 27.40 24.70 18.02
N LYS A 274 28.31 23.78 18.35
CA LYS A 274 29.37 24.08 19.31
C LYS A 274 30.00 25.39 18.85
N LYS A 275 29.89 26.45 19.67
CA LYS A 275 30.72 27.64 19.48
C LYS A 275 32.15 27.12 19.53
N LYS A 276 32.82 27.23 18.39
CA LYS A 276 34.22 26.86 18.25
C LYS A 276 35.05 27.90 19.00
#